data_AF-A0A1Y0V1H2-F1
#
_entry.id   AF-A0A1Y0V1H2-F1
#
_cell.length_a   1.000
_cell.length_b   1.000
_cell.length_c   1.000
_cell.angle_alpha   90.00
_cell.angle_beta   90.00
_cell.angle_gamma   90.00
#
_symmetry.space_group_name_H-M   'P 1'
#
loop_
_entity.id
_entity.type
_entity.pdbx_description
1 polymer ?
#
loop_
_entity_poly.entity_id
_entity_poly.type
_entity_poly.pdbx_seq_one_letter_code
_entity_poly.pdbx_strand_id
1 'polypeptide(L)'
;MEKKTRFPSPTLKASVPWNAGKVVGAKRALKEKHVWAIRFWLGSEQRVRDKALFDLALDSKLRGCDLVSLRIGDIVTSGQVRHRAMVVQ
;
A
#
# COMPACT_ATOMS: atom_id res chain seq x y z
N MET A 1 -9.09 -14.76 -27.48
CA MET A 1 -8.06 -14.99 -26.44
C MET A 1 -8.42 -14.13 -25.25
N GLU A 2 -9.01 -14.75 -24.23
CA GLU A 2 -9.47 -14.08 -23.02
C GLU A 2 -8.25 -13.57 -22.25
N LYS A 3 -8.09 -12.25 -22.16
CA LYS A 3 -7.05 -11.64 -21.32
C LYS A 3 -7.46 -11.87 -19.87
N LYS A 4 -7.05 -13.01 -19.30
CA LYS A 4 -7.12 -13.27 -17.86
C LYS A 4 -6.48 -12.07 -17.19
N THR A 5 -7.27 -11.25 -16.49
CA THR A 5 -6.80 -10.10 -15.72
C THR A 5 -5.87 -10.64 -14.64
N ARG A 6 -4.59 -10.78 -15.00
CA ARG A 6 -3.55 -11.14 -14.07
C ARG A 6 -3.35 -9.90 -13.22
N PHE A 7 -3.88 -9.92 -12.00
CA PHE A 7 -3.48 -8.94 -11.00
C PHE A 7 -1.94 -8.90 -10.98
N PRO A 8 -1.31 -7.71 -11.02
CA PRO A 8 0.14 -7.63 -11.03
C PRO A 8 0.67 -8.38 -9.81
N SER A 9 1.63 -9.29 -10.05
CA SER A 9 2.30 -10.01 -8.98
C SER A 9 2.75 -9.01 -7.90
N PRO A 10 2.51 -9.26 -6.60
CA PRO A 10 2.98 -8.37 -5.55
C PRO A 10 4.48 -8.13 -5.76
N THR A 11 4.90 -6.87 -5.83
CA THR A 11 6.24 -6.54 -6.31
C THR A 11 7.34 -6.90 -5.32
N LEU A 12 6.99 -7.19 -4.07
CA LEU A 12 7.91 -7.91 -3.21
C LEU A 12 8.07 -9.32 -3.80
N LYS A 13 9.17 -9.54 -4.54
CA LYS A 13 9.75 -10.88 -4.69
C LYS A 13 9.69 -11.53 -3.32
N ALA A 14 9.36 -12.83 -3.25
CA ALA A 14 9.45 -13.61 -2.03
C ALA A 14 10.92 -13.67 -1.57
N SER A 15 11.39 -12.57 -1.01
CA SER A 15 12.74 -12.31 -0.56
C SER A 15 12.63 -11.98 0.91
N VAL A 16 13.54 -12.55 1.67
CA VAL A 16 13.68 -12.23 3.09
C VAL A 16 13.83 -10.70 3.21
N PRO A 17 13.01 -10.03 4.05
CA PRO A 17 13.16 -8.60 4.31
C PRO A 17 14.58 -8.28 4.77
N TRP A 18 15.14 -7.15 4.34
CA TRP A 18 16.52 -6.75 4.70
C TRP A 18 16.75 -6.65 6.22
N ASN A 19 15.67 -6.49 6.98
CA ASN A 19 15.64 -6.39 8.43
C ASN A 19 15.12 -7.66 9.15
N ALA A 20 14.94 -8.77 8.44
CA ALA A 20 14.53 -10.02 9.09
C ALA A 20 15.55 -10.42 10.18
N GLY A 21 15.04 -10.77 11.37
CA GLY A 21 15.87 -11.10 12.53
C GLY A 21 16.61 -9.92 13.17
N LYS A 22 16.37 -8.67 12.73
CA LYS A 22 17.01 -7.47 13.27
C LYS A 22 15.99 -6.56 13.94
N VAL A 23 16.28 -6.12 15.17
CA VAL A 23 15.53 -5.06 15.84
C VAL A 23 15.93 -3.73 15.19
N VAL A 24 15.04 -3.19 14.35
CA VAL A 24 15.22 -1.85 13.78
C VAL A 24 14.59 -0.87 14.76
N GLY A 25 15.38 0.10 15.22
CA GLY A 25 14.88 1.18 16.08
C GLY A 25 13.83 2.06 15.38
N ALA A 26 13.33 3.07 16.09
CA ALA A 26 12.35 3.99 15.54
C ALA A 26 12.81 4.60 14.21
N LYS A 27 12.03 4.36 13.14
CA LYS A 27 12.27 5.00 11.85
C LYS A 27 11.79 6.45 11.90
N ARG A 28 12.60 7.35 11.34
CA ARG A 28 12.19 8.75 11.16
C ARG A 28 11.01 8.84 10.19
N ALA A 29 10.12 9.79 10.42
CA ALA A 29 9.04 10.10 9.49
C ALA A 29 9.60 10.47 8.11
N LEU A 30 8.83 10.16 7.06
CA LEU A 30 9.16 10.58 5.70
C LEU A 30 9.08 12.11 5.60
N LYS A 31 10.00 12.70 4.84
CA LYS A 31 9.93 14.11 4.44
C LYS A 31 9.10 14.22 3.17
N GLU A 32 8.52 15.39 2.90
CA GLU A 32 7.72 15.65 1.69
C GLU A 32 8.47 15.27 0.40
N LYS A 33 9.76 15.61 0.31
CA LYS A 33 10.62 15.20 -0.82
C LYS A 33 10.72 13.69 -1.01
N HIS A 34 10.69 12.91 0.08
CA HIS A 34 10.73 11.44 0.00
C HIS A 34 9.38 10.91 -0.50
N VAL A 35 8.27 11.49 -0.02
CA VAL A 35 6.92 11.15 -0.48
C VAL A 35 6.79 11.42 -1.98
N TRP A 36 7.24 12.58 -2.44
CA TRP A 36 7.25 12.93 -3.86
C TRP A 36 8.07 11.94 -4.69
N ALA A 37 9.32 11.66 -4.26
CA ALA A 37 10.20 10.75 -4.98
C ALA A 37 9.61 9.33 -5.09
N ILE A 38 9.00 8.81 -4.01
CA ILE A 38 8.36 7.49 -4.00
C ILE A 38 7.14 7.48 -4.92
N ARG A 39 6.26 8.49 -4.84
CA ARG A 39 5.09 8.61 -5.72
C ARG A 39 5.48 8.67 -7.20
N PHE A 40 6.49 9.48 -7.50
CA PHE A 40 7.02 9.63 -8.86
C PHE A 40 7.56 8.31 -9.40
N TRP A 41 8.43 7.64 -8.63
CA TRP A 41 9.01 6.38 -9.04
C TRP A 41 7.96 5.28 -9.25
N LEU A 42 7.00 5.13 -8.31
CA LEU A 42 5.90 4.16 -8.46
C LEU A 42 4.99 4.46 -9.66
N GLY A 43 4.76 5.74 -9.95
CA GLY A 43 4.02 6.17 -11.13
C GLY A 43 4.77 5.87 -12.43
N SER A 44 6.06 6.18 -12.50
CA SER A 44 6.93 5.91 -13.66
C SER A 44 7.00 4.42 -13.99
N GLU A 45 7.07 3.56 -12.97
CA GLU A 45 7.10 2.10 -13.12
C GLU A 45 5.71 1.47 -13.36
N GLN A 46 4.65 2.29 -13.50
CA GLN A 46 3.26 1.86 -13.65
C GLN A 46 2.80 0.88 -12.55
N ARG A 47 3.31 1.04 -11.33
CA ARG A 47 3.00 0.19 -10.17
C ARG A 47 1.73 0.64 -9.47
N VAL A 48 0.60 0.52 -10.15
CA VAL A 48 -0.70 1.05 -9.72
C VAL A 48 -1.09 0.59 -8.31
N ARG A 49 -0.95 -0.71 -8.01
CA ARG A 49 -1.30 -1.28 -6.69
C ARG A 49 -0.46 -0.67 -5.57
N ASP A 50 0.86 -0.61 -5.76
CA ASP A 50 1.76 -0.15 -4.70
C ASP A 50 1.67 1.35 -4.51
N LYS A 51 1.44 2.11 -5.60
CA LYS A 51 1.14 3.53 -5.52
C LYS A 51 -0.13 3.76 -4.69
N ALA A 52 -1.20 3.02 -4.97
CA ALA A 52 -2.45 3.12 -4.22
C ALA A 52 -2.28 2.76 -2.74
N LEU A 53 -1.54 1.68 -2.42
CA LEU A 53 -1.24 1.31 -1.04
C LEU A 53 -0.37 2.37 -0.34
N PHE A 54 0.62 2.94 -1.02
CA PHE A 54 1.46 3.98 -0.46
C PHE A 54 0.67 5.25 -0.15
N ASP A 55 -0.17 5.71 -1.08
CA ASP A 55 -1.04 6.86 -0.89
C ASP A 55 -2.03 6.60 0.26
N LEU A 56 -2.68 5.44 0.27
CA LEU A 56 -3.60 5.06 1.34
C LEU A 56 -2.93 4.97 2.71
N ALA A 57 -1.68 4.49 2.80
CA ALA A 57 -0.93 4.43 4.06
C ALA A 57 -0.71 5.82 4.66
N LEU A 58 -0.42 6.81 3.82
CA LEU A 58 -0.21 8.19 4.24
C LEU A 58 -1.51 8.83 4.72
N ASP A 59 -2.61 8.59 4.01
CA ASP A 59 -3.91 9.19 4.31
C ASP A 59 -4.57 8.59 5.56
N SER A 60 -4.41 7.28 5.76
CA SER A 60 -5.11 6.54 6.82
C SER A 60 -4.30 6.30 8.09
N LYS A 61 -2.97 6.38 8.02
CA LYS A 61 -2.03 6.04 9.11
C LYS A 61 -2.19 4.63 9.69
N LEU A 62 -2.74 3.70 8.90
CA LEU A 62 -2.88 2.31 9.34
C LEU A 62 -1.51 1.64 9.54
N ARG A 63 -1.41 0.70 10.50
CA ARG A 63 -0.30 -0.25 10.57
C ARG A 63 -0.22 -1.03 9.25
N GLY A 64 1.00 -1.41 8.87
CA GLY A 64 1.26 -2.10 7.61
C GLY A 64 0.46 -3.40 7.45
N CYS A 65 0.30 -4.19 8.52
CA CYS A 65 -0.47 -5.44 8.49
C CYS A 65 -1.97 -5.21 8.20
N ASP A 66 -2.56 -4.17 8.76
CA ASP A 66 -3.99 -3.88 8.60
C ASP A 66 -4.24 -3.28 7.21
N LEU A 67 -3.34 -2.41 6.75
CA LEU A 67 -3.38 -1.86 5.40
C LEU A 67 -3.35 -2.95 4.31
N VAL A 68 -2.46 -3.94 4.43
CA VAL A 68 -2.39 -5.02 3.43
C VAL A 68 -3.52 -6.05 3.56
N SER A 69 -4.22 -6.06 4.69
CA SER A 69 -5.36 -6.94 4.97
C SER A 69 -6.72 -6.31 4.63
N LEU A 70 -6.75 -5.02 4.26
CA LEU A 70 -7.94 -4.30 3.84
C LEU A 70 -8.67 -5.01 2.70
N ARG A 71 -9.99 -5.08 2.82
CA ARG A 71 -10.91 -5.66 1.85
C ARG A 71 -11.74 -4.56 1.18
N ILE A 72 -12.25 -4.85 0.00
CA ILE A 72 -13.15 -3.94 -0.73
C ILE A 72 -14.38 -3.59 0.14
N GLY A 73 -14.94 -4.56 0.86
CA GLY A 73 -16.08 -4.35 1.75
C GLY A 73 -15.81 -3.40 2.92
N ASP A 74 -14.55 -3.15 3.27
CA ASP A 74 -14.20 -2.21 4.35
C ASP A 74 -14.38 -0.74 3.91
N ILE A 75 -14.29 -0.49 2.61
CA ILE A 75 -14.29 0.86 2.01
C ILE A 75 -15.42 1.09 1.00
N VAL A 76 -16.10 0.04 0.54
CA VAL A 76 -17.22 0.11 -0.42
C VAL A 76 -18.51 -0.38 0.25
N THR A 77 -19.60 0.35 0.08
CA THR A 77 -20.94 -0.06 0.52
C THR A 77 -21.94 0.20 -0.61
N SER A 78 -22.79 -0.80 -0.89
CA SER A 78 -23.80 -0.71 -1.97
C SER A 78 -23.23 -0.31 -3.34
N GLY A 79 -22.01 -0.79 -3.65
CA GLY A 79 -21.32 -0.49 -4.91
C GLY A 79 -20.69 0.91 -4.99
N GLN A 80 -20.73 1.71 -3.92
CA GLN A 80 -20.16 3.05 -3.86
C GLN A 80 -19.01 3.11 -2.85
N VAL A 81 -17.95 3.85 -3.19
CA VAL A 81 -16.83 4.10 -2.27
C VAL A 81 -17.30 5.06 -1.18
N ARG A 82 -17.12 4.68 0.08
CA ARG A 82 -17.49 5.52 1.21
C ARG A 82 -16.58 6.74 1.28
N HIS A 83 -17.15 7.90 1.57
CA HIS A 83 -16.37 9.10 1.88
C HIS A 83 -15.49 8.92 3.14
N ARG A 84 -15.91 8.05 4.06
CA ARG A 84 -15.16 7.69 5.26
C ARG A 84 -15.31 6.20 5.55
N ALA A 85 -14.18 5.55 5.79
CA ALA A 85 -14.11 4.19 6.31
C ALA A 85 -13.47 4.20 7.70
N MET A 86 -13.82 3.22 8.53
CA MET A 86 -13.24 3.04 9.86
C MET A 86 -12.71 1.62 9.94
N VAL A 87 -11.45 1.49 10.36
CA VAL A 87 -10.75 0.21 10.52
C VAL A 87 -10.28 0.13 11.96
N VAL A 88 -10.56 -0.98 12.62
CA VAL A 88 -10.10 -1.24 13.99
C VAL A 88 -8.77 -2.02 13.90
N GLN A 89 -7.75 -1.58 14.65
CA GLN A 89 -6.35 -2.04 14.54
C GLN A 89 -5.75 -2.48 15.86
#